data_AF-A0A7X7E859-F1
#
_entry.id   AF-A0A7X7E859-F1
#
_cell.length_a   1.000
_cell.length_b   1.000
_cell.length_c   1.000
_cell.angle_alpha   90.00
_cell.angle_beta   90.00
_cell.angle_gamma   90.00
#
_symmetry.space_group_name_H-M   'P 1'
#
loop_
_entity.id
_entity.type
_entity.pdbx_description
1 polymer ?
#
loop_
_entity_poly.entity_id
_entity_poly.type
_entity_poly.pdbx_seq_one_letter_code
_entity_poly.pdbx_strand_id
1 'polypeptide(L)'
;YFFIGYLISIAVFGLFQAVFMANAGGAWDNAKKIVEVDLKEKGTDLHAAAVIGDTVGDPFKDTSSVALNPIIKFTTLFGLLAVELAVSIVDGANGSHTLTWILSAVFFLISIYFVWRSFYGMRIKKQKD
;
A
#
# COMPACT_ATOMS: atom_id res chain seq x y z
N TYR A 1 15.34 -6.88 -14.62
CA TYR A 1 15.56 -5.73 -13.71
C TYR A 1 14.30 -4.97 -13.30
N PHE A 2 13.25 -4.89 -14.14
CA PHE A 2 11.99 -4.19 -13.79
C PHE A 2 11.43 -4.57 -12.41
N PHE A 3 11.32 -5.88 -12.14
CA PHE A 3 10.76 -6.37 -10.87
C PHE A 3 11.62 -6.01 -9.65
N ILE A 4 12.95 -6.07 -9.78
CA ILE A 4 13.87 -5.63 -8.71
C ILE A 4 13.71 -4.13 -8.45
N GLY A 5 13.61 -3.32 -9.51
CA GLY A 5 13.34 -1.89 -9.39
C GLY A 5 12.01 -1.59 -8.70
N TYR A 6 10.97 -2.38 -8.98
CA TYR A 6 9.68 -2.31 -8.27
C TYR A 6 9.81 -2.61 -6.78
N LEU A 7 10.53 -3.66 -6.39
CA LEU A 7 10.75 -4.02 -4.97
C LEU A 7 11.53 -2.94 -4.20
N ILE A 8 12.54 -2.35 -4.82
CA ILE A 8 13.28 -1.23 -4.23
C ILE A 8 12.37 -0.01 -4.07
N SER A 9 11.57 0.29 -5.10
CA SER A 9 10.66 1.45 -5.10
C SER A 9 9.62 1.34 -4.00
N ILE A 10 8.94 0.20 -3.87
CA ILE A 10 7.91 0.04 -2.82
C ILE A 10 8.51 0.14 -1.41
N ALA A 11 9.73 -0.35 -1.20
CA ALA A 11 10.41 -0.24 0.08
C ALA A 11 10.77 1.21 0.43
N VAL A 12 11.35 1.95 -0.52
CA VAL A 12 11.79 3.34 -0.29
C VAL A 12 10.58 4.27 -0.15
N PHE A 13 9.69 4.30 -1.14
CA PHE A 13 8.54 5.20 -1.10
C PHE A 13 7.56 4.82 0.00
N GLY A 14 7.32 3.53 0.21
CA GLY A 14 6.45 3.03 1.28
C GLY A 14 6.97 3.43 2.67
N LEU A 15 8.28 3.38 2.91
CA LEU A 15 8.87 3.79 4.18
C LEU A 15 8.62 5.28 4.46
N PHE A 16 8.97 6.16 3.51
CA PHE A 16 8.77 7.60 3.68
C PHE A 16 7.29 7.96 3.85
N GLN A 17 6.40 7.29 3.12
CA GLN A 17 4.96 7.47 3.26
C GLN A 17 4.46 7.03 4.64
N ALA A 18 4.95 5.90 5.17
CA ALA A 18 4.59 5.42 6.51
C ALA A 18 4.99 6.42 7.60
N VAL A 19 6.23 6.91 7.54
CA VAL A 19 6.74 7.92 8.47
C VAL A 19 5.93 9.21 8.40
N PHE A 20 5.64 9.67 7.18
CA PHE A 20 4.83 10.88 6.98
C PHE A 20 3.44 10.75 7.62
N MET A 21 2.73 9.65 7.36
CA MET A 21 1.37 9.46 7.89
C MET A 21 1.36 9.31 9.42
N ALA A 22 2.33 8.60 10.00
CA ALA A 22 2.46 8.49 11.44
C ALA A 22 2.71 9.86 12.11
N ASN A 23 3.63 10.65 11.55
CA ASN A 23 3.98 11.96 12.10
C ASN A 23 2.85 12.99 11.90
N ALA A 24 2.21 13.01 10.73
CA ALA A 24 1.11 13.93 10.45
C ALA A 24 -0.09 13.68 11.38
N GLY A 25 -0.52 12.41 11.50
CA GLY A 25 -1.62 12.07 12.40
C GLY A 25 -1.29 12.30 13.88
N GLY A 26 -0.06 11.99 14.30
CA GLY A 26 0.39 12.29 15.67
C GLY A 26 0.48 13.79 15.97
N ALA A 27 0.88 14.61 14.99
CA ALA A 27 0.92 16.05 15.15
C ALA A 27 -0.48 16.64 15.33
N TRP A 28 -1.47 16.17 14.56
CA TRP A 28 -2.87 16.62 14.71
C TRP A 28 -3.50 16.18 16.04
N ASP A 29 -3.24 14.95 16.52
CA ASP A 29 -3.70 14.52 17.86
C ASP A 29 -3.08 15.36 18.98
N ASN A 30 -1.78 15.63 18.88
CA ASN A 30 -1.08 16.45 19.88
C ASN A 30 -1.56 17.92 19.84
N ALA A 31 -1.81 18.47 18.66
CA ALA A 31 -2.39 19.82 18.52
C ALA A 31 -3.78 19.90 19.18
N LYS A 32 -4.63 18.90 18.98
CA LYS A 32 -5.93 18.79 19.68
C LYS A 32 -5.72 18.73 21.19
N LYS A 33 -4.79 17.91 21.69
CA LYS A 33 -4.50 17.81 23.13
C LYS A 33 -4.02 19.14 23.75
N ILE A 34 -3.21 19.92 23.04
CA ILE A 34 -2.80 21.27 23.49
C ILE A 34 -4.02 22.19 23.66
N VAL A 35 -4.94 22.19 22.68
CA VAL A 35 -6.17 23.00 22.76
C VAL A 35 -7.05 22.55 23.93
N GLU A 36 -7.12 21.25 24.18
CA GLU A 36 -7.96 20.66 25.23
C GLU A 36 -7.42 20.83 26.65
N VAL A 37 -6.11 20.72 26.84
CA VAL A 37 -5.47 20.63 28.16
C VAL A 37 -4.78 21.93 28.55
N ASP A 38 -3.96 22.47 27.67
CA ASP A 38 -3.12 23.65 27.97
C ASP A 38 -3.92 24.94 27.79
N LEU A 39 -4.65 25.06 26.67
CA LEU A 39 -5.49 26.23 26.38
C LEU A 39 -6.85 26.15 27.08
N LYS A 40 -7.34 24.95 27.39
CA LYS A 40 -8.66 24.68 28.01
C LYS A 40 -9.84 25.24 27.21
N GLU A 41 -9.68 25.42 25.90
CA GLU A 41 -10.67 26.04 25.01
C GLU A 41 -11.63 24.99 24.41
N LYS A 42 -12.11 24.03 25.23
CA LYS A 42 -13.03 22.99 24.76
C LYS A 42 -14.37 23.60 24.34
N GLY A 43 -14.88 23.18 23.17
CA GLY A 43 -16.15 23.67 22.63
C GLY A 43 -16.05 24.99 21.88
N THR A 44 -14.85 25.54 21.69
CA THR A 44 -14.62 26.69 20.81
C THR A 44 -14.47 26.28 19.35
N ASP A 45 -14.54 27.25 18.44
CA ASP A 45 -14.26 27.04 17.02
C ASP A 45 -12.83 26.51 16.79
N LEU A 46 -11.86 26.89 17.64
CA LEU A 46 -10.51 26.35 17.61
C LEU A 46 -10.46 24.86 17.94
N HIS A 47 -11.22 24.44 18.97
CA HIS A 47 -11.33 23.03 19.34
C HIS A 47 -12.02 22.22 18.24
N ALA A 48 -13.09 22.73 17.64
CA ALA A 48 -13.76 22.09 16.52
C ALA A 48 -12.81 21.87 15.32
N ALA A 49 -11.99 22.87 14.97
CA ALA A 49 -10.99 22.74 13.92
C ALA A 49 -9.92 21.69 14.24
N ALA A 50 -9.44 21.65 15.49
CA ALA A 50 -8.45 20.67 15.92
C ALA A 50 -9.00 19.23 15.94
N VAL A 51 -10.27 19.06 16.32
CA VAL A 51 -10.96 17.77 16.27
C VAL A 51 -11.06 17.26 14.84
N ILE A 52 -11.42 18.11 13.87
CA ILE A 52 -11.45 17.73 12.45
C ILE A 52 -10.07 17.24 11.99
N GLY A 53 -9.01 17.96 12.36
CA GLY A 53 -7.63 17.57 12.04
C GLY A 53 -7.26 16.19 12.58
N ASP A 54 -7.56 15.91 13.84
CA ASP A 54 -7.30 14.59 14.44
C ASP A 54 -8.17 13.49 13.80
N THR A 55 -9.42 13.78 13.47
CA THR A 55 -10.32 12.82 12.81
C THR A 55 -9.79 12.40 11.42
N VAL A 56 -9.14 13.32 10.71
CA VAL A 56 -8.44 13.01 9.44
C VAL A 56 -7.12 12.27 9.71
N GLY A 57 -6.46 12.57 10.83
CA GLY A 57 -5.20 11.97 11.25
C GLY A 57 -5.31 10.53 11.80
N ASP A 58 -6.45 10.14 12.35
CA ASP A 58 -6.69 8.82 12.95
C ASP A 58 -6.46 7.68 11.95
N PRO A 59 -7.06 7.68 10.74
CA PRO A 59 -6.73 6.67 9.72
C PRO A 59 -5.25 6.64 9.35
N PHE A 60 -4.58 7.80 9.35
CA PHE A 60 -3.17 7.92 8.96
C PHE A 60 -2.24 7.30 10.00
N LYS A 61 -2.42 7.62 11.30
CA LYS A 61 -1.54 7.15 12.37
C LYS A 61 -1.88 5.73 12.85
N ASP A 62 -3.16 5.34 12.85
CA ASP A 62 -3.59 4.07 13.46
C ASP A 62 -3.81 2.94 12.45
N THR A 63 -4.07 3.27 11.18
CA THR A 63 -4.39 2.26 10.16
C THR A 63 -3.35 2.22 9.05
N SER A 64 -3.26 3.28 8.24
CA SER A 64 -2.47 3.25 7.00
C SER A 64 -0.97 3.21 7.24
N SER A 65 -0.43 3.98 8.21
CA SER A 65 1.01 3.95 8.52
C SER A 65 1.45 2.62 9.14
N VAL A 66 0.66 2.08 10.06
CA VAL A 66 0.93 0.77 10.70
C VAL A 66 0.87 -0.36 9.65
N ALA A 67 -0.06 -0.30 8.71
CA ALA A 67 -0.22 -1.30 7.65
C ALA A 67 0.91 -1.30 6.60
N LEU A 68 1.64 -0.19 6.41
CA LEU A 68 2.70 -0.14 5.42
C LEU A 68 3.90 -1.03 5.76
N ASN A 69 4.24 -1.20 7.05
CA ASN A 69 5.35 -2.07 7.46
C ASN A 69 5.16 -3.54 7.03
N PRO A 70 4.03 -4.22 7.31
CA PRO A 70 3.79 -5.56 6.81
C PRO A 70 3.66 -5.60 5.28
N ILE A 71 3.06 -4.59 4.64
CA ILE A 71 2.97 -4.54 3.17
C ILE A 71 4.36 -4.57 2.53
N ILE A 72 5.29 -3.75 3.03
CA ILE A 72 6.67 -3.71 2.52
C ILE A 72 7.37 -5.05 2.80
N LYS A 73 7.31 -5.56 4.03
CA LYS A 73 8.00 -6.81 4.41
C LYS A 73 7.52 -8.02 3.64
N PHE A 74 6.21 -8.21 3.51
CA PHE A 74 5.68 -9.35 2.78
C PHE A 74 5.92 -9.21 1.28
N THR A 75 5.72 -8.03 0.69
CA THR A 75 5.94 -7.83 -0.75
C THR A 75 7.41 -8.05 -1.14
N THR A 76 8.35 -7.54 -0.33
CA THR A 76 9.78 -7.72 -0.59
C THR A 76 10.24 -9.16 -0.35
N LEU A 77 9.77 -9.81 0.72
CA LEU A 77 10.09 -11.22 1.01
C LEU A 77 9.60 -12.16 -0.11
N PHE A 78 8.30 -12.13 -0.43
CA PHE A 78 7.74 -12.99 -1.48
C PHE A 78 8.26 -12.60 -2.87
N GLY A 79 8.56 -11.32 -3.09
CA GLY A 79 9.17 -10.86 -4.33
C GLY A 79 10.54 -11.48 -4.57
N LEU A 80 11.43 -11.43 -3.57
CA LEU A 80 12.75 -12.04 -3.70
C LEU A 80 12.68 -13.55 -3.97
N LEU A 81 11.80 -14.27 -3.25
CA LEU A 81 11.57 -15.70 -3.49
C LEU A 81 11.06 -15.98 -4.91
N ALA A 82 10.17 -15.15 -5.45
CA ALA A 82 9.67 -15.28 -6.81
C ALA A 82 10.78 -15.06 -7.86
N VAL A 83 11.70 -14.12 -7.61
CA VAL A 83 12.87 -13.89 -8.50
C VAL A 83 13.79 -15.09 -8.49
N GLU A 84 14.11 -15.62 -7.31
CA GLU A 84 14.99 -16.79 -7.16
C GLU A 84 14.40 -18.03 -7.85
N LEU A 85 13.10 -18.26 -7.69
CA LEU A 85 12.39 -19.33 -8.41
C LEU A 85 12.42 -19.12 -9.92
N ALA A 86 12.21 -17.88 -10.39
CA ALA A 86 12.24 -17.58 -11.82
C ALA A 86 13.63 -17.84 -12.44
N VAL A 87 14.71 -17.45 -11.75
CA VAL A 87 16.09 -17.69 -12.22
C VAL A 87 16.43 -19.17 -12.22
N SER A 88 16.10 -19.90 -11.14
CA SER A 88 16.39 -21.35 -11.06
C SER A 88 15.67 -22.17 -12.14
N ILE A 89 14.46 -21.81 -12.53
CA ILE A 89 13.73 -22.46 -13.64
C ILE A 89 14.41 -22.20 -15.00
N VAL A 90 14.99 -21.02 -15.19
CA VAL A 90 15.68 -20.64 -16.43
C VAL A 90 17.04 -21.33 -16.52
N ASP A 91 17.82 -21.39 -15.43
CA ASP A 91 19.18 -21.95 -15.43
C ASP A 91 19.22 -23.48 -15.31
N GLY A 92 18.23 -24.10 -14.64
CA GLY A 92 18.19 -25.54 -14.39
C GLY A 92 17.68 -26.39 -15.54
N ALA A 93 17.21 -25.78 -16.63
CA ALA A 93 16.48 -26.48 -17.67
C ALA A 93 17.30 -26.63 -18.97
N ASN A 94 17.71 -27.88 -19.25
CA ASN A 94 17.70 -28.44 -20.62
C ASN A 94 16.26 -28.51 -21.20
N GLY A 95 15.32 -27.71 -20.68
CA GLY A 95 13.89 -27.76 -20.92
C GLY A 95 13.52 -26.73 -21.97
N SER A 96 12.82 -27.21 -22.99
CA SER A 96 12.33 -26.44 -24.13
C SER A 96 11.97 -24.99 -23.80
N HIS A 97 12.66 -24.02 -24.41
CA HIS A 97 12.29 -22.60 -24.40
C HIS A 97 10.76 -22.42 -24.55
N THR A 98 10.15 -23.24 -25.41
CA THR A 98 8.71 -23.31 -25.67
C THR A 98 7.84 -23.40 -24.40
N LEU A 99 8.21 -24.21 -23.41
CA LEU A 99 7.43 -24.37 -22.18
C LEU A 99 7.40 -23.07 -21.35
N THR A 100 8.56 -22.42 -21.20
CA THR A 100 8.68 -21.14 -20.49
C THR A 100 7.86 -20.03 -21.15
N TRP A 101 7.88 -19.98 -22.49
CA TRP A 101 7.07 -19.03 -23.25
C TRP A 101 5.56 -19.30 -23.10
N ILE A 102 5.13 -20.58 -23.15
CA ILE A 102 3.73 -20.96 -22.94
C ILE A 102 3.26 -20.59 -21.54
N LEU A 103 4.01 -20.97 -20.50
CA LEU A 103 3.67 -20.65 -19.12
C LEU A 103 3.61 -19.13 -18.89
N SER A 104 4.57 -18.39 -19.45
CA SER A 104 4.60 -16.92 -19.36
C SER A 104 3.37 -16.29 -20.03
N ALA A 105 2.95 -16.78 -21.19
CA ALA A 105 1.74 -16.31 -21.87
C ALA A 105 0.48 -16.59 -21.05
N VAL A 106 0.35 -17.79 -20.48
CA VAL A 106 -0.79 -18.17 -19.64
C VAL A 106 -0.87 -17.30 -18.39
N PHE A 107 0.23 -17.15 -17.65
CA PHE A 107 0.26 -16.30 -16.45
C PHE A 107 -0.02 -14.84 -16.75
N PHE A 108 0.45 -14.33 -17.89
CA PHE A 108 0.18 -12.98 -18.33
C PHE A 108 -1.30 -12.74 -18.65
N LEU A 109 -1.95 -13.68 -19.35
CA LEU A 109 -3.40 -13.60 -19.63
C LEU A 109 -4.23 -13.67 -18.35
N ILE A 110 -3.86 -14.56 -17.43
CA ILE A 110 -4.49 -14.64 -16.11
C ILE A 110 -4.33 -13.30 -15.36
N SER A 111 -3.13 -12.73 -15.36
CA SER A 111 -2.85 -11.43 -14.73
C SER A 111 -3.73 -10.32 -15.30
N ILE A 112 -3.82 -10.20 -16.63
CA ILE A 112 -4.69 -9.22 -17.30
C ILE A 112 -6.15 -9.41 -16.90
N TYR A 113 -6.64 -10.65 -16.87
CA TYR A 113 -8.01 -10.94 -16.47
C TYR A 113 -8.30 -10.50 -15.02
N PHE A 114 -7.39 -10.79 -14.07
CA PHE A 114 -7.54 -10.37 -12.69
C PHE A 114 -7.49 -8.85 -12.53
N VAL A 115 -6.58 -8.19 -13.25
CA VAL A 115 -6.50 -6.71 -13.29
C VAL A 115 -7.82 -6.14 -13.80
N TRP A 116 -8.30 -6.61 -14.95
CA TRP A 116 -9.57 -6.16 -15.51
C TRP A 116 -10.73 -6.41 -14.56
N ARG A 117 -10.82 -7.59 -13.94
CA ARG A 117 -11.86 -7.91 -12.96
C ARG A 117 -11.81 -6.97 -11.74
N SER A 118 -10.62 -6.66 -11.24
CA SER A 118 -10.43 -5.74 -10.11
C SER A 118 -10.97 -4.34 -10.45
N PHE A 119 -10.57 -3.78 -11.60
CA PHE A 119 -10.97 -2.42 -11.98
C PHE A 119 -12.43 -2.31 -12.45
N TYR A 120 -12.94 -3.29 -13.20
CA TYR A 120 -14.24 -3.19 -13.86
C TYR A 120 -15.34 -3.98 -13.15
N GLY A 121 -15.00 -5.01 -12.38
CA GLY A 121 -15.95 -5.82 -11.62
C GLY A 121 -16.51 -5.14 -10.37
N MET A 122 -15.81 -4.12 -9.83
CA MET A 122 -16.24 -3.35 -8.65
C MET A 122 -16.93 -2.03 -9.01
N ARG A 123 -17.17 -1.74 -10.30
CA ARG A 123 -17.93 -0.54 -10.69
C ARG A 123 -19.40 -0.73 -10.30
N ILE A 124 -19.85 0.08 -9.34
CA ILE A 124 -21.26 0.17 -8.94
C ILE A 124 -22.07 0.53 -10.18
N LYS A 125 -22.98 -0.37 -10.60
CA LYS A 125 -23.94 -0.08 -11.65
C LYS A 125 -24.91 0.98 -11.12
N LYS A 126 -25.04 2.10 -11.82
CA LYS A 126 -26.02 3.14 -11.49
C LYS A 126 -27.42 2.48 -11.52
N GLN A 127 -28.08 2.43 -10.38
CA GLN A 127 -29.46 1.96 -10.28
C GLN A 127 -30.30 2.90 -11.14
N LYS A 128 -31.01 2.36 -12.14
CA LYS A 128 -31.98 3.14 -12.92
C LYS A 128 -33.12 3.48 -11.99
N ASP A 129 -33.37 4.78 -11.83
CA ASP A 129 -34.55 5.35 -11.16
C ASP A 129 -35.86 4.79 -11.76
#